data_AF-A0A8B6GS56-F1
#
_entry.id   AF-A0A8B6GS56-F1
#
_cell.length_a   1.000
_cell.length_b   1.000
_cell.length_c   1.000
_cell.angle_alpha   90.00
_cell.angle_beta   90.00
_cell.angle_gamma   90.00
#
_symmetry.space_group_name_H-M   'P 1'
#
loop_
_entity.id
_entity.type
_entity.pdbx_description
1 polymer ?
#
loop_
_entity_poly.entity_id
_entity_poly.type
_entity_poly.pdbx_seq_one_letter_code
_entity_poly.pdbx_strand_id
1 'polypeptide(L)'
;MGLKSFSDTIESNIRELEGMGRYQESYGSLLLPLILNKLPCFVRQNITRDHGNDDWDISSLRKAIKKEICIQEAANANPIETDIMPTASFVTETTNKRRKSAGSKNSNNNSSVKTKRPCLFCQNPHHPNECTKITDINVRTQIVKETRVCFNCFGNHKFRNAITAHKIQRP
;
A
#
# COMPACT_ATOMS: atom_id res chain seq x y z
N MET A 1 13.97 -16.65 -14.84
CA MET A 1 15.20 -16.31 -14.08
C MET A 1 14.82 -15.28 -13.03
N GLY A 2 15.18 -15.47 -11.77
CA GLY A 2 14.84 -14.54 -10.68
C GLY A 2 15.80 -13.35 -10.63
N LEU A 3 15.43 -12.28 -9.92
CA LEU A 3 16.27 -11.07 -9.80
C LEU A 3 17.65 -11.39 -9.19
N LYS A 4 17.71 -12.32 -8.24
CA LYS A 4 18.94 -12.80 -7.62
C LYS A 4 19.89 -13.46 -8.62
N SER A 5 19.42 -14.46 -9.37
CA SER A 5 20.26 -15.13 -10.39
C SER A 5 20.66 -14.20 -11.53
N PHE A 6 19.83 -13.22 -11.86
CA PHE A 6 20.21 -12.16 -12.80
C PHE A 6 21.35 -11.28 -12.24
N SER A 7 21.26 -10.85 -10.98
CA SER A 7 22.32 -10.11 -10.30
C SER A 7 23.63 -10.90 -10.23
N ASP A 8 23.57 -12.20 -9.89
CA ASP A 8 24.75 -13.06 -9.83
C ASP A 8 25.42 -13.18 -11.20
N THR A 9 24.63 -13.27 -12.27
CA THR A 9 25.13 -13.31 -13.65
C THR A 9 25.84 -12.00 -14.02
N ILE A 10 25.25 -10.85 -13.69
CA ILE A 10 25.87 -9.53 -13.92
C ILE A 10 27.20 -9.44 -13.17
N GLU A 11 27.21 -9.80 -11.89
CA GLU A 11 28.40 -9.76 -11.04
C GLU A 11 29.51 -10.67 -11.58
N SER A 12 29.17 -11.87 -12.06
CA SER A 12 30.13 -12.77 -12.71
C SER A 12 30.74 -12.15 -13.96
N ASN A 13 29.89 -11.61 -14.86
CA ASN A 13 30.36 -11.00 -16.10
C ASN A 13 31.22 -9.76 -15.85
N ILE A 14 30.86 -8.93 -14.87
CA ILE A 14 31.65 -7.76 -14.47
C ILE A 14 33.02 -8.18 -13.94
N ARG A 15 33.09 -9.21 -13.09
CA ARG A 15 34.36 -9.75 -12.58
C ARG A 15 35.24 -10.30 -13.70
N GLU A 16 34.64 -10.96 -14.68
CA GLU A 16 35.37 -11.47 -15.85
C GLU A 16 35.95 -10.32 -16.69
N LEU A 17 35.15 -9.28 -16.95
CA LEU A 17 35.61 -8.07 -17.64
C LEU A 17 36.74 -7.36 -16.89
N GLU A 18 36.61 -7.23 -15.57
CA GLU A 18 37.67 -6.68 -14.71
C GLU A 18 38.94 -7.53 -14.75
N GLY A 19 38.81 -8.86 -14.77
CA GLY A 19 39.92 -9.80 -14.94
C GLY A 19 40.64 -9.67 -16.29
N MET A 20 39.93 -9.24 -17.34
CA MET A 20 40.52 -8.90 -18.64
C MET A 20 41.13 -7.49 -18.68
N GLY A 21 41.18 -6.78 -17.55
CA GLY A 21 41.69 -5.41 -17.47
C GLY A 21 40.75 -4.35 -18.04
N ARG A 22 39.45 -4.65 -18.17
CA ARG A 22 38.44 -3.67 -18.58
C ARG A 22 37.82 -3.04 -17.34
N TYR A 23 37.77 -1.71 -17.31
CA TYR A 23 37.19 -0.97 -16.20
C TYR A 23 35.79 -0.44 -16.54
N GLN A 24 35.05 -0.05 -15.49
CA GLN A 24 33.68 0.45 -15.58
C GLN A 24 33.51 1.59 -16.61
N GLU A 25 34.52 2.44 -16.77
CA GLU A 25 34.52 3.54 -17.75
C GLU A 25 34.46 3.04 -19.20
N SER A 26 35.03 1.85 -19.48
CA SER A 26 35.11 1.29 -20.83
C SER A 26 33.83 0.58 -21.27
N TYR A 27 33.08 -0.02 -20.34
CA TYR A 27 31.90 -0.82 -20.67
C TYR A 27 30.59 -0.25 -20.08
N GLY A 28 30.67 0.71 -19.16
CA GLY A 28 29.53 1.15 -18.37
C GLY A 28 28.45 1.82 -19.20
N SER A 29 28.82 2.68 -20.15
CA SER A 29 27.88 3.36 -21.05
C SER A 29 27.05 2.39 -21.91
N LEU A 30 27.61 1.22 -22.24
CA LEU A 30 26.94 0.17 -23.01
C LEU A 30 26.14 -0.78 -22.12
N LEU A 31 26.73 -1.27 -21.02
CA LEU A 31 26.09 -2.27 -20.17
C LEU A 31 24.93 -1.70 -19.37
N LEU A 32 25.01 -0.44 -18.95
CA LEU A 32 24.01 0.18 -18.10
C LEU A 32 22.59 0.17 -18.74
N PRO A 33 22.38 0.69 -19.97
CA PRO A 33 21.06 0.61 -20.61
C PRO A 33 20.63 -0.83 -20.90
N LEU A 34 21.56 -1.75 -21.20
CA LEU A 34 21.25 -3.17 -21.43
C LEU A 34 20.73 -3.84 -20.16
N ILE A 35 21.39 -3.62 -19.02
CA ILE A 35 20.98 -4.17 -17.72
C ILE A 35 19.61 -3.59 -17.34
N LEU A 36 19.42 -2.27 -17.44
CA LEU A 36 18.15 -1.61 -17.12
C LEU A 36 16.98 -2.13 -17.96
N ASN A 37 17.22 -2.42 -19.24
CA ASN A 37 16.20 -2.98 -20.14
C ASN A 37 15.89 -4.45 -19.84
N LYS A 38 16.85 -5.20 -19.29
CA LYS A 38 16.63 -6.60 -18.87
C LYS A 38 15.89 -6.73 -17.54
N LEU A 39 15.83 -5.67 -16.75
CA LEU A 39 15.09 -5.66 -15.48
C LEU A 39 13.57 -5.63 -15.72
N PRO A 40 12.78 -6.35 -14.89
CA PRO A 40 11.34 -6.19 -14.86
C PRO A 40 10.91 -4.74 -14.61
N CYS A 41 9.78 -4.34 -15.18
CA CYS A 41 9.30 -2.95 -15.10
C CYS A 41 9.18 -2.44 -13.65
N PHE A 42 8.62 -3.25 -12.74
CA PHE A 42 8.45 -2.88 -11.34
C PHE A 42 9.79 -2.67 -10.62
N VAL A 43 10.79 -3.54 -10.89
CA VAL A 43 12.14 -3.41 -10.31
C VAL A 43 12.77 -2.12 -10.79
N ARG A 44 12.71 -1.86 -12.11
CA ARG A 44 13.23 -0.62 -12.70
C ARG A 44 12.59 0.61 -12.07
N GLN A 45 11.26 0.60 -11.89
CA GLN A 45 10.55 1.70 -11.25
C GLN A 45 10.99 1.90 -9.79
N ASN A 46 11.17 0.82 -9.02
CA ASN A 46 11.61 0.88 -7.63
C ASN A 46 13.03 1.46 -7.52
N ILE A 47 13.97 0.95 -8.31
CA ILE A 47 15.36 1.41 -8.25
C ILE A 47 15.50 2.84 -8.77
N THR A 48 14.75 3.25 -9.80
CA THR A 48 14.77 4.64 -10.29
C THR A 48 14.15 5.59 -9.28
N ARG A 49 13.08 5.19 -8.59
CA ARG A 49 12.47 6.00 -7.53
C ARG A 49 13.43 6.21 -6.35
N ASP A 50 14.20 5.20 -5.98
CA ASP A 50 15.18 5.27 -4.89
C ASP A 50 16.46 6.01 -5.28
N HIS A 51 16.86 5.95 -6.56
CA HIS A 51 18.04 6.64 -7.10
C HIS A 51 17.84 8.16 -7.23
N GLY A 52 16.62 8.62 -7.52
CA GLY A 52 16.34 10.05 -7.70
C GLY A 52 16.80 10.58 -9.06
N ASN A 53 17.32 11.81 -9.08
CA ASN A 53 17.71 12.53 -10.30
C ASN A 53 19.21 12.42 -10.65
N ASP A 54 19.98 11.64 -9.89
CA ASP A 54 21.40 11.49 -10.13
C ASP A 54 21.66 10.66 -11.40
N ASP A 55 22.84 10.83 -12.00
CA ASP A 55 23.28 10.03 -13.14
C ASP A 55 23.59 8.60 -12.70
N TRP A 56 23.23 7.64 -13.57
CA TRP A 56 23.49 6.23 -13.31
C TRP A 56 24.92 5.84 -13.65
N ASP A 57 25.59 5.22 -12.69
CA ASP A 57 26.83 4.47 -12.91
C ASP A 57 26.62 2.96 -12.64
N ILE A 58 27.51 2.08 -13.15
CA ILE A 58 27.34 0.62 -12.98
C ILE A 58 27.41 0.21 -11.50
N SER A 59 28.20 0.89 -10.67
CA SER A 59 28.32 0.63 -9.24
C SER A 59 27.02 0.97 -8.50
N SER A 60 26.42 2.13 -8.80
CA SER A 60 25.12 2.58 -8.29
C SER A 60 24.02 1.60 -8.70
N LEU A 61 24.02 1.13 -9.95
CA LEU A 61 23.07 0.14 -10.45
C LEU A 61 23.19 -1.20 -9.72
N ARG A 62 24.42 -1.71 -9.55
CA ARG A 62 24.69 -2.94 -8.78
C ARG A 62 24.19 -2.83 -7.34
N LYS A 63 24.46 -1.71 -6.68
CA LYS A 63 23.99 -1.44 -5.31
C LYS A 63 22.47 -1.40 -5.24
N ALA A 64 21.82 -0.71 -6.17
CA ALA A 64 20.37 -0.60 -6.21
C ALA A 64 19.69 -1.96 -6.43
N ILE A 65 20.22 -2.80 -7.33
CA ILE A 65 19.70 -4.16 -7.56
C ILE A 65 19.86 -5.02 -6.30
N LYS A 66 21.02 -4.98 -5.63
CA LYS A 66 21.23 -5.73 -4.36
C LYS A 66 20.30 -5.27 -3.25
N LYS A 67 20.05 -3.96 -3.15
CA LYS A 67 19.09 -3.39 -2.20
C LYS A 67 17.68 -3.91 -2.47
N GLU A 68 17.24 -3.90 -3.73
CA GLU A 68 15.92 -4.42 -4.13
C GLU A 68 15.78 -5.92 -3.81
N ILE A 69 16.82 -6.73 -4.05
CA ILE A 69 16.81 -8.16 -3.67
C ILE A 69 16.62 -8.31 -2.17
N CYS A 70 17.37 -7.55 -1.35
CA CYS A 70 17.25 -7.58 0.10
C CYS A 70 15.83 -7.21 0.57
N ILE A 71 15.21 -6.19 -0.05
CA ILE A 71 13.83 -5.79 0.25
C ILE A 71 12.85 -6.93 -0.05
N GLN A 72 13.00 -7.60 -1.20
CA GLN A 72 12.15 -8.73 -1.57
C GLN A 72 12.33 -9.92 -0.62
N GLU A 73 13.57 -10.23 -0.24
CA GLU A 73 13.85 -11.30 0.72
C GLU A 73 13.28 -10.97 2.12
N ALA A 74 13.40 -9.73 2.59
CA ALA A 74 12.84 -9.30 3.86
C ALA A 74 11.30 -9.33 3.89
N ALA A 75 10.65 -8.93 2.79
CA ALA A 75 9.21 -9.00 2.63
C ALA A 75 8.70 -10.46 2.62
N ASN A 76 9.46 -11.37 2.01
CA ASN A 76 9.12 -12.79 1.99
C ASN A 76 9.39 -13.49 3.34
N ALA A 77 10.40 -13.06 4.09
CA ALA A 77 10.75 -13.63 5.40
C ALA A 77 9.75 -13.23 6.51
N ASN A 78 9.15 -12.04 6.38
CA ASN A 78 8.11 -11.55 7.29
C ASN A 78 6.81 -11.38 6.49
N PRO A 79 6.08 -12.47 6.17
CA PRO A 79 4.75 -12.34 5.63
C PRO A 79 3.92 -11.63 6.69
N ILE A 80 3.70 -10.32 6.50
CA ILE A 80 2.68 -9.61 7.25
C ILE A 80 1.37 -10.29 6.82
N GLU A 81 0.78 -11.09 7.71
CA GLU A 81 -0.61 -11.51 7.58
C GLU A 81 -1.44 -10.22 7.56
N THR A 82 -1.65 -9.70 6.36
CA THR A 82 -2.41 -8.49 6.13
C THR A 82 -3.88 -8.88 6.02
N ASP A 83 -4.48 -9.23 7.16
CA ASP A 83 -5.91 -8.95 7.38
C ASP A 83 -6.10 -7.46 7.73
N ILE A 84 -5.40 -6.58 6.99
CA ILE A 84 -5.50 -5.14 7.14
C ILE A 84 -6.36 -4.66 5.99
N MET A 85 -7.68 -4.62 6.22
CA MET A 85 -8.57 -3.78 5.41
C MET A 85 -7.98 -2.35 5.40
N PRO A 86 -7.62 -1.79 4.23
CA PRO A 86 -7.14 -0.42 4.16
C PRO A 86 -8.25 0.50 4.64
N THR A 87 -8.10 1.06 5.83
CA THR A 87 -9.02 2.09 6.31
C THR A 87 -8.64 3.39 5.61
N ALA A 88 -9.65 4.13 5.12
CA ALA A 88 -9.50 5.36 4.34
C ALA A 88 -8.61 6.46 4.96
N SER A 89 -8.17 6.29 6.22
CA SER A 89 -7.25 7.20 6.90
C SER A 89 -5.83 7.18 6.35
N PHE A 90 -5.39 6.15 5.61
CA PHE A 90 -4.05 6.13 5.00
C PHE A 90 -3.97 6.98 3.73
N VAL A 91 -5.08 7.11 3.00
CA VAL A 91 -5.15 7.84 1.72
C VAL A 91 -5.42 9.33 1.89
N THR A 92 -5.92 9.75 3.06
CA THR A 92 -6.06 11.16 3.40
C THR A 92 -5.03 11.50 4.47
N GLU A 93 -4.02 12.29 4.10
CA GLU A 93 -3.03 12.89 4.98
C GLU A 93 -3.69 13.90 5.94
N THR A 94 -4.63 13.43 6.78
CA THR A 94 -5.20 14.25 7.84
C THR A 94 -4.27 14.14 9.02
N THR A 95 -3.34 15.09 9.14
CA THR A 95 -2.55 15.31 10.34
C THR A 95 -3.48 15.66 11.50
N ASN A 96 -4.04 14.65 12.16
CA ASN A 96 -4.77 14.87 13.39
C ASN A 96 -3.75 15.12 14.49
N LYS A 97 -3.37 16.39 14.67
CA LYS A 97 -2.61 16.88 15.83
C LYS A 97 -3.47 16.68 17.07
N ARG A 98 -3.52 15.44 17.59
CA ARG A 98 -4.12 15.14 18.89
C ARG A 98 -3.23 15.77 19.95
N ARG A 99 -3.74 16.85 20.53
CA ARG A 99 -3.21 17.47 21.75
C ARG A 99 -3.05 16.38 22.80
N LYS A 100 -1.83 16.22 23.32
CA LYS A 100 -1.54 15.40 24.49
C LYS A 100 -2.27 16.02 25.69
N SER A 101 -3.33 15.37 26.17
CA SER A 101 -3.78 15.58 27.54
C SER A 101 -3.18 14.48 28.39
N ALA A 102 -2.24 14.85 29.24
CA ALA A 102 -1.72 14.01 30.30
C ALA A 102 -2.90 13.58 31.20
N GLY A 103 -3.06 12.28 31.34
CA GLY A 103 -4.09 11.64 32.14
C GLY A 103 -3.73 10.18 32.31
N SER A 104 -2.69 9.93 33.10
CA SER A 104 -2.37 8.60 33.63
C SER A 104 -3.59 8.06 34.36
N LYS A 105 -4.24 7.03 33.80
CA LYS A 105 -5.01 6.04 34.56
C LYS A 105 -4.87 4.69 33.88
N ASN A 106 -4.29 3.74 34.62
CA ASN A 106 -4.44 2.31 34.41
C ASN A 106 -5.87 2.00 33.96
N SER A 107 -6.02 1.38 32.80
CA SER A 107 -7.23 0.63 32.50
C SER A 107 -6.85 -0.83 32.46
N ASN A 108 -7.13 -1.48 33.58
CA ASN A 108 -7.31 -2.92 33.67
C ASN A 108 -8.09 -3.45 32.46
N ASN A 109 -7.78 -4.69 32.11
CA ASN A 109 -8.50 -5.55 31.19
C ASN A 109 -9.92 -5.87 31.70
N ASN A 110 -10.74 -4.84 31.88
CA ASN A 110 -12.18 -5.02 31.94
C ASN A 110 -12.69 -5.00 30.50
N SER A 111 -13.02 -6.20 30.03
CA SER A 111 -14.05 -6.47 29.04
C SER A 111 -15.27 -5.58 29.28
N SER A 112 -15.21 -4.34 28.76
CA SER A 112 -16.42 -3.56 28.55
C SER A 112 -17.23 -4.35 27.54
N VAL A 113 -18.35 -4.90 28.01
CA VAL A 113 -19.41 -5.44 27.18
C VAL A 113 -19.83 -4.29 26.27
N LYS A 114 -19.18 -4.16 25.12
CA LYS A 114 -19.65 -3.31 24.02
C LYS A 114 -20.96 -3.96 23.61
N THR A 115 -22.07 -3.41 24.09
CA THR A 115 -23.40 -3.80 23.62
C THR A 115 -23.36 -3.68 22.10
N LYS A 116 -23.32 -4.83 21.40
CA LYS A 116 -23.29 -4.85 19.94
C LYS A 116 -24.55 -4.11 19.50
N ARG A 117 -24.39 -3.07 18.67
CA ARG A 117 -25.55 -2.31 18.18
C ARG A 117 -26.50 -3.28 17.48
N PRO A 118 -27.81 -3.19 17.71
CA PRO A 118 -28.77 -4.03 17.02
C PRO A 118 -28.75 -3.72 15.51
N CYS A 119 -29.06 -4.72 14.70
CA CYS A 119 -29.15 -4.59 13.26
C CYS A 119 -30.17 -3.50 12.87
N LEU A 120 -29.79 -2.63 11.93
CA LEU A 120 -30.66 -1.56 11.40
C LEU A 120 -31.98 -2.10 10.82
N PHE A 121 -31.93 -3.28 10.20
CA PHE A 121 -33.05 -3.84 9.46
C PHE A 121 -34.02 -4.60 10.37
N CYS A 122 -33.51 -5.43 11.28
CA CYS A 122 -34.34 -6.38 12.03
C CYS A 122 -34.14 -6.34 13.55
N GLN A 123 -33.34 -5.40 14.05
CA GLN A 123 -33.06 -5.15 15.46
C GLN A 123 -32.43 -6.32 16.25
N ASN A 124 -32.03 -7.39 15.56
CA ASN A 124 -31.31 -8.52 16.15
C ASN A 124 -29.82 -8.22 16.36
N PRO A 125 -29.12 -8.94 17.27
CA PRO A 125 -27.71 -8.68 17.60
C PRO A 125 -26.74 -9.26 16.56
N HIS A 126 -26.77 -8.75 15.33
CA HIS A 126 -25.82 -9.07 14.26
C HIS A 126 -25.52 -7.85 13.39
N HIS A 127 -24.48 -7.94 12.55
CA HIS A 127 -24.13 -6.86 11.64
C HIS A 127 -25.19 -6.72 10.51
N PRO A 128 -25.54 -5.50 10.04
CA PRO A 128 -26.56 -5.34 8.99
C PRO A 128 -26.29 -6.17 7.73
N ASN A 129 -25.03 -6.36 7.32
CA ASN A 129 -24.69 -7.21 6.16
C ASN A 129 -25.08 -8.67 6.32
N GLU A 130 -25.14 -9.18 7.55
CA GLU A 130 -25.52 -10.57 7.86
C GLU A 130 -27.04 -10.73 8.06
N CYS A 131 -27.83 -9.69 7.76
CA CYS A 131 -29.28 -9.74 7.93
C CYS A 131 -29.95 -10.65 6.90
N THR A 132 -30.51 -11.77 7.37
CA THR A 132 -31.31 -12.71 6.59
C THR A 132 -32.81 -12.42 6.61
N LYS A 133 -33.29 -11.55 7.52
CA LYS A 133 -34.73 -11.17 7.58
C LYS A 133 -35.16 -10.23 6.44
N ILE A 134 -34.27 -9.34 6.01
CA ILE A 134 -34.53 -8.41 4.89
C ILE A 134 -33.46 -8.65 3.83
N THR A 135 -33.80 -9.49 2.87
CA THR A 135 -32.93 -9.84 1.74
C THR A 135 -33.12 -8.91 0.55
N ASP A 136 -34.29 -8.29 0.40
CA ASP A 136 -34.60 -7.39 -0.72
C ASP A 136 -33.78 -6.09 -0.65
N ILE A 137 -33.00 -5.85 -1.70
CA ILE A 137 -32.13 -4.68 -1.85
C ILE A 137 -32.95 -3.38 -1.83
N ASN A 138 -34.12 -3.35 -2.46
CA ASN A 138 -34.96 -2.15 -2.52
C ASN A 138 -35.44 -1.76 -1.12
N VAL A 139 -35.88 -2.75 -0.34
CA VAL A 139 -36.32 -2.56 1.05
C VAL A 139 -35.16 -2.09 1.93
N ARG A 140 -33.97 -2.66 1.77
CA ARG A 140 -32.76 -2.22 2.52
C ARG A 140 -32.40 -0.77 2.20
N THR A 141 -32.43 -0.40 0.93
CA THR A 141 -32.16 0.98 0.50
C THR A 141 -33.20 1.96 1.05
N GLN A 142 -34.48 1.57 1.06
CA GLN A 142 -35.57 2.39 1.61
C GLN A 142 -35.37 2.64 3.12
N ILE A 143 -35.08 1.60 3.89
CA ILE A 143 -34.82 1.71 5.34
C ILE A 143 -33.64 2.64 5.63
N VAL A 144 -32.55 2.55 4.86
CA VAL A 144 -31.39 3.43 5.04
C VAL A 144 -31.72 4.90 4.74
N LYS A 145 -32.56 5.16 3.73
CA LYS A 145 -33.04 6.52 3.41
C LYS A 145 -33.92 7.10 4.51
N GLU A 146 -34.86 6.30 5.03
CA GLU A 146 -35.78 6.71 6.09
C GLU A 146 -35.04 6.98 7.42
N THR A 147 -34.10 6.09 7.76
CA THR A 147 -33.29 6.22 9.00
C THR A 147 -32.18 7.26 8.89
N ARG A 148 -31.90 7.78 7.69
CA ARG A 148 -30.87 8.79 7.39
C ARG A 148 -29.47 8.41 7.90
N VAL A 149 -29.16 7.12 7.87
CA VAL A 149 -27.83 6.63 8.19
C VAL A 149 -26.94 6.62 6.95
N CYS A 150 -25.63 6.57 7.13
CA CYS A 150 -24.73 6.43 5.99
C CYS A 150 -24.87 5.05 5.32
N PHE A 151 -24.97 5.03 3.98
CA PHE A 151 -25.03 3.80 3.19
C PHE A 151 -23.80 2.91 3.32
N ASN A 152 -22.63 3.48 3.67
CA ASN A 152 -21.39 2.73 3.81
C ASN A 152 -21.23 2.10 5.19
N CYS A 153 -21.53 2.85 6.25
CA CYS A 153 -21.22 2.45 7.62
C CYS A 153 -22.46 2.12 8.47
N PHE A 154 -23.68 2.29 7.93
CA PHE A 154 -24.96 2.14 8.63
C PHE A 154 -25.04 2.85 9.99
N GLY A 155 -24.31 3.97 10.11
CA GLY A 155 -24.18 4.73 11.36
C GLY A 155 -24.46 6.22 11.17
N ASN A 156 -24.75 6.89 12.28
CA ASN A 156 -25.03 8.32 12.33
C ASN A 156 -23.71 9.12 12.31
N HIS A 157 -23.19 9.42 11.12
CA HIS A 157 -22.15 10.44 10.97
C HIS A 157 -22.63 11.55 10.04
N LYS A 158 -22.18 12.78 10.27
CA LYS A 158 -22.50 13.91 9.40
C LYS A 158 -21.87 13.67 8.03
N PHE A 159 -22.70 13.50 7.00
CA PHE A 159 -22.24 13.42 5.62
C PHE A 159 -21.57 14.75 5.26
N ARG A 160 -20.26 14.76 5.09
CA ARG A 160 -19.54 15.91 4.54
C ARG A 160 -19.72 15.82 3.02
N ASN A 161 -20.65 16.59 2.47
CA ASN A 161 -20.79 16.76 1.01
C ASN A 161 -19.46 17.26 0.44
N ALA A 162 -18.64 16.39 -0.13
CA ALA A 162 -17.58 16.77 -1.05
C ALA A 162 -18.10 16.48 -2.46
N ILE A 163 -18.83 17.44 -3.02
CA ILE A 163 -19.12 17.46 -4.46
C ILE A 163 -17.80 17.82 -5.12
N THR A 164 -17.03 16.83 -5.57
CA THR A 164 -15.89 17.07 -6.44
C THR A 164 -16.45 17.51 -7.78
N ALA A 165 -16.46 18.82 -8.01
CA ALA A 165 -16.75 19.39 -9.31
C ALA A 165 -15.73 18.86 -10.33
N HIS A 166 -16.12 17.84 -11.10
CA HIS A 166 -15.44 17.49 -12.34
C HIS A 166 -15.64 18.64 -13.33
N LYS A 167 -14.71 19.61 -13.34
CA LYS A 167 -14.51 20.49 -14.49
C LYS A 167 -13.95 19.62 -15.63
N ILE A 168 -14.85 19.12 -16.48
CA ILE A 168 -14.49 18.65 -17.81
C ILE A 168 -14.27 19.91 -18.65
N GLN A 169 -13.01 20.19 -18.94
CA GLN A 169 -12.60 21.16 -19.93
C GLN A 169 -12.68 20.47 -21.30
N ARG A 170 -13.53 20.97 -22.19
CA ARG A 170 -13.40 20.75 -23.64
C ARG A 170 -13.41 22.13 -24.33
N PRO A 171 -12.70 22.25 -25.47
CA PRO A 171 -12.57 23.50 -26.22
C PRO A 171 -13.91 23.98 -26.77
#